data_AF-A0A7C3FZ56-F1
#
_entry.id   AF-A0A7C3FZ56-F1
#
_cell.length_a   1.000
_cell.length_b   1.000
_cell.length_c   1.000
_cell.angle_alpha   90.00
_cell.angle_beta   90.00
_cell.angle_gamma   90.00
#
_symmetry.space_group_name_H-M   'P 1'
#
loop_
_entity.id
_entity.type
_entity.pdbx_description
1 polymer ?
#
loop_
_entity_poly.entity_id
_entity_poly.type
_entity_poly.pdbx_seq_one_letter_code
_entity_poly.pdbx_strand_id
1 'polypeptide(L)'
;MDGAVNFEVFGYRTSSRFASRLIVSIDDQMVSVTGPRVGVTIYRLWIALQAILLALTVPALITSIVLWDWKFLVAAAATLFLYWVISSVGAVALWEYQTLMSFDRGGYQSTSFPITSVKRVKIGHGWARNGLWLILLPFVAGLNKASEERAVSFEAPDGETAKDSVYVFYTNIKDDPNVLARLLEGK
;
A
#
# COMPACT_ATOMS: atom_id res chain seq x y z
N MET A 1 -19.37 21.39 7.25
CA MET A 1 -19.59 20.95 8.65
C MET A 1 -18.47 21.62 9.43
N ASP A 2 -18.76 22.49 10.39
CA ASP A 2 -17.70 23.35 10.97
C ASP A 2 -16.77 22.54 11.89
N GLY A 3 -15.74 21.93 11.29
CA GLY A 3 -14.68 21.17 11.95
C GLY A 3 -14.17 20.02 11.10
N ALA A 4 -12.83 19.91 10.98
CA ALA A 4 -12.19 18.80 10.29
C ALA A 4 -12.54 17.46 10.97
N VAL A 5 -13.05 16.51 10.20
CA VAL A 5 -13.37 15.16 10.67
C VAL A 5 -12.11 14.30 10.59
N ASN A 6 -11.70 13.74 11.73
CA ASN A 6 -10.50 12.92 11.82
C ASN A 6 -10.87 11.44 11.96
N PHE A 7 -10.28 10.61 11.10
CA PHE A 7 -10.38 9.16 11.16
C PHE A 7 -9.03 8.57 11.52
N GLU A 8 -9.01 7.65 12.48
CA GLU A 8 -7.86 6.80 12.72
C GLU A 8 -8.01 5.52 11.90
N VAL A 9 -7.08 5.30 10.97
CA VAL A 9 -7.15 4.17 10.03
C VAL A 9 -5.84 3.40 10.01
N PHE A 10 -5.89 2.16 9.54
CA PHE A 10 -4.69 1.39 9.25
C PHE A 10 -4.41 1.39 7.74
N GLY A 11 -3.30 1.99 7.33
CA GLY A 11 -2.87 2.07 5.95
C GLY A 11 -2.26 0.77 5.45
N TYR A 12 -2.66 0.33 4.25
CA TYR A 12 -1.99 -0.77 3.57
C TYR A 12 -0.85 -0.27 2.69
N ARG A 13 0.16 -1.14 2.52
CA ARG A 13 1.22 -0.93 1.55
C ARG A 13 0.63 -0.68 0.16
N THR A 14 0.83 0.52 -0.34
CA THR A 14 0.35 0.99 -1.65
C THR A 14 1.33 1.98 -2.26
N SER A 15 1.04 2.48 -3.48
CA SER A 15 1.90 3.46 -4.15
C SER A 15 1.96 4.82 -3.44
N SER A 16 1.00 5.13 -2.55
CA SER A 16 1.05 6.31 -1.68
C SER A 16 2.18 6.26 -0.66
N ARG A 17 2.68 5.05 -0.36
CA ARG A 17 3.78 4.72 0.56
C ARG A 17 3.49 4.99 2.04
N PHE A 18 2.28 5.40 2.35
CA PHE A 18 1.76 5.39 3.72
C PHE A 18 1.36 3.97 4.12
N ALA A 19 1.65 3.57 5.35
CA ALA A 19 1.12 2.36 5.96
C ALA A 19 1.20 2.45 7.49
N SER A 20 0.70 1.43 8.20
CA SER A 20 0.55 1.42 9.66
C SER A 20 -0.60 2.33 10.12
N ARG A 21 -0.61 2.77 11.39
CA ARG A 21 -1.62 3.68 11.92
C ARG A 21 -1.45 5.07 11.29
N LEU A 22 -2.51 5.55 10.67
CA LEU A 22 -2.59 6.84 10.00
C LEU A 22 -3.76 7.64 10.57
N ILE A 23 -3.66 8.96 10.45
CA ILE A 23 -4.76 9.89 10.67
C ILE A 23 -5.16 10.46 9.33
N VAL A 24 -6.44 10.33 8.98
CA VAL A 24 -7.03 10.97 7.81
C VAL A 24 -7.93 12.08 8.30
N SER A 25 -7.57 13.31 7.97
CA SER A 25 -8.35 14.50 8.30
C SER A 25 -9.06 14.98 7.04
N ILE A 26 -10.38 15.13 7.11
CA ILE A 26 -11.19 15.67 6.03
C ILE A 26 -11.81 16.97 6.52
N ASP A 27 -11.39 18.07 5.90
CA ASP A 27 -11.98 19.39 6.05
C ASP A 27 -12.81 19.72 4.79
N ASP A 28 -13.63 20.77 4.82
CA ASP A 28 -14.66 21.09 3.81
C ASP A 28 -14.14 21.05 2.36
N GLN A 29 -12.84 21.26 2.11
CA GLN A 29 -12.24 21.15 0.77
C GLN A 29 -10.98 20.29 0.67
N MET A 30 -10.43 19.80 1.78
CA MET A 30 -9.08 19.23 1.83
C MET A 30 -9.08 17.88 2.55
N VAL A 31 -8.36 16.94 1.97
CA VAL A 31 -8.05 15.65 2.60
C VAL A 31 -6.57 15.67 2.97
N SER A 32 -6.27 15.41 4.23
CA SER A 32 -4.90 15.32 4.76
C SER A 32 -4.66 13.92 5.31
N VAL A 33 -3.59 13.27 4.85
CA VAL A 33 -3.17 11.95 5.30
C VAL A 33 -1.87 12.09 6.06
N THR A 34 -1.87 11.69 7.32
CA THR A 34 -0.73 11.85 8.22
C THR A 34 -0.32 10.50 8.80
N GLY A 35 0.96 10.16 8.72
CA GLY A 35 1.51 8.95 9.33
C GLY A 35 2.85 8.49 8.72
N PRO A 36 3.30 7.26 9.04
CA PRO A 36 4.56 6.73 8.53
C PRO A 36 4.53 6.59 7.01
N ARG A 37 5.48 7.25 6.34
CA ARG A 37 5.58 7.25 4.87
C ARG A 37 6.99 6.93 4.41
N VAL A 38 7.12 5.94 3.54
CA VAL A 38 8.41 5.57 2.95
C VAL A 38 8.75 6.50 1.78
N GLY A 39 10.01 6.95 1.71
CA GLY A 39 10.49 7.79 0.60
C GLY A 39 10.41 7.09 -0.76
N VAL A 40 10.20 7.87 -1.82
CA VAL A 40 9.98 7.36 -3.20
C VAL A 40 11.08 6.40 -3.63
N THR A 41 12.34 6.80 -3.48
CA THR A 41 13.50 6.04 -4.00
C THR A 41 13.61 4.68 -3.34
N ILE A 42 13.58 4.63 -2.01
CA ILE A 42 13.68 3.38 -1.23
C ILE A 42 12.51 2.46 -1.59
N TYR A 43 11.29 3.00 -1.64
CA TYR A 43 10.11 2.22 -1.98
C TYR A 43 10.21 1.61 -3.40
N ARG A 44 10.62 2.41 -4.39
CA ARG A 44 10.78 1.94 -5.78
C ARG A 44 11.85 0.85 -5.90
N LEU A 45 13.01 1.03 -5.26
CA LEU A 45 14.07 0.03 -5.27
C LEU A 45 13.60 -1.28 -4.64
N TRP A 46 12.90 -1.20 -3.51
CA TRP A 46 12.38 -2.36 -2.81
C TRP A 46 11.30 -3.11 -3.62
N ILE A 47 10.40 -2.39 -4.27
CA ILE A 47 9.40 -2.97 -5.18
C ILE A 47 10.05 -3.56 -6.44
N ALA A 48 11.06 -2.89 -7.00
CA ALA A 48 11.79 -3.40 -8.16
C ALA A 48 12.52 -4.71 -7.85
N LEU A 49 13.17 -4.81 -6.69
CA LEU A 49 13.82 -6.04 -6.24
C LEU A 49 12.83 -7.20 -6.14
N GLN A 50 11.64 -6.97 -5.57
CA GLN A 50 10.57 -7.97 -5.52
C GLN A 50 10.12 -8.40 -6.91
N ALA A 51 9.93 -7.43 -7.83
CA ALA A 51 9.52 -7.72 -9.19
C ALA A 51 10.56 -8.54 -9.95
N ILE A 52 11.85 -8.23 -9.79
CA ILE A 52 12.96 -8.99 -10.39
C ILE A 52 12.96 -10.42 -9.86
N LEU A 53 12.83 -10.63 -8.55
CA LEU A 53 12.83 -11.97 -7.96
C LEU A 53 11.66 -12.82 -8.47
N LEU A 54 10.45 -12.26 -8.52
CA LEU A 54 9.29 -12.93 -9.10
C LEU A 54 9.49 -13.22 -10.60
N ALA A 55 10.04 -12.25 -11.33
CA ALA A 55 10.30 -12.40 -12.77
C ALA A 55 11.36 -13.48 -13.05
N LEU A 56 12.33 -13.69 -12.17
CA LEU A 56 13.34 -14.75 -12.27
C LEU A 56 12.80 -16.14 -11.92
N THR A 57 11.76 -16.22 -11.09
CA THR A 57 11.12 -17.51 -10.77
C THR A 57 10.54 -18.18 -12.02
N VAL A 58 9.90 -17.42 -12.91
CA VAL A 58 9.29 -17.95 -14.15
C VAL A 58 10.30 -18.63 -15.09
N PRO A 59 11.40 -17.99 -15.54
CA PRO A 59 12.39 -18.63 -16.40
C PRO A 59 13.12 -19.76 -15.69
N ALA A 60 13.33 -19.70 -14.37
CA ALA A 60 13.89 -20.82 -13.61
C ALA A 60 12.94 -22.04 -13.67
N LEU A 61 11.64 -21.85 -13.48
CA LEU A 61 10.65 -22.92 -13.62
C LEU A 61 10.62 -23.49 -15.05
N ILE A 62 10.58 -22.63 -16.07
CA ILE A 62 10.59 -23.07 -17.48
C ILE A 62 11.85 -23.87 -17.77
N THR A 63 13.01 -23.39 -17.36
CA THR A 63 14.30 -24.06 -17.58
C THR A 63 14.36 -25.41 -16.86
N SER A 64 13.80 -25.51 -15.65
CA SER A 64 13.72 -26.78 -14.91
C SER A 64 12.93 -27.85 -15.65
N ILE A 65 11.87 -27.44 -16.37
CA ILE A 65 11.02 -28.35 -17.16
C ILE A 65 11.72 -28.71 -18.46
N VAL A 66 12.24 -27.72 -19.19
CA VAL A 66 12.84 -27.91 -20.52
C VAL A 66 14.13 -28.73 -20.46
N LEU A 67 14.99 -28.46 -19.46
CA LEU A 67 16.26 -29.16 -19.29
C LEU A 67 16.15 -30.38 -18.37
N TRP A 68 15.01 -30.58 -17.71
CA TRP A 68 14.81 -31.62 -16.69
C TRP A 68 15.88 -31.60 -15.59
N ASP A 69 16.37 -30.41 -15.23
CA ASP A 69 17.41 -30.22 -14.23
C ASP A 69 16.82 -29.60 -12.95
N TRP A 70 16.85 -30.38 -11.87
CA TRP A 70 16.32 -30.02 -10.56
C TRP A 70 17.00 -28.78 -9.94
N LYS A 71 18.22 -28.43 -10.37
CA LYS A 71 18.91 -27.22 -9.89
C LYS A 71 18.10 -25.96 -10.20
N PHE A 72 17.43 -25.92 -11.34
CA PHE A 72 16.58 -24.78 -11.70
C PHE A 72 15.27 -24.77 -10.91
N LEU A 73 14.76 -25.94 -10.50
CA LEU A 73 13.63 -26.01 -9.57
C LEU A 73 14.02 -25.45 -8.20
N VAL A 74 15.22 -25.78 -7.71
CA VAL A 74 15.77 -25.19 -6.47
C VAL A 74 16.00 -23.69 -6.63
N ALA A 75 16.51 -23.23 -7.77
CA ALA A 75 16.64 -21.79 -8.03
C ALA A 75 15.28 -21.07 -8.05
N ALA A 76 14.24 -21.68 -8.64
CA ALA A 76 12.88 -21.14 -8.60
C ALA A 76 12.34 -21.06 -7.16
N ALA A 77 12.52 -22.12 -6.37
CA ALA A 77 12.13 -22.12 -4.96
C ALA A 77 12.89 -21.06 -4.15
N ALA A 78 14.20 -20.93 -4.38
CA ALA A 78 15.05 -19.95 -3.70
C ALA A 78 14.66 -18.51 -4.05
N THR A 79 14.43 -18.20 -5.32
CA THR A 79 13.99 -16.86 -5.76
C THR A 79 12.63 -16.49 -5.18
N LEU A 80 11.68 -17.44 -5.16
CA LEU A 80 10.37 -17.23 -4.57
C LEU A 80 10.45 -17.03 -3.05
N PHE A 81 11.27 -17.82 -2.36
CA PHE A 81 11.51 -17.68 -0.93
C PHE A 81 12.15 -16.33 -0.60
N LEU A 82 13.17 -15.92 -1.34
CA LEU A 82 13.81 -14.60 -1.18
C LEU A 82 12.83 -13.46 -1.43
N TYR A 83 11.98 -13.57 -2.46
CA TYR A 83 10.91 -12.61 -2.70
C TYR A 83 9.99 -12.50 -1.46
N TRP A 84 9.57 -13.64 -0.90
CA TRP A 84 8.68 -13.66 0.26
C TRP A 84 9.32 -13.00 1.49
N VAL A 85 10.59 -13.32 1.77
CA VAL A 85 11.36 -12.71 2.87
C VAL A 85 11.51 -11.21 2.66
N ILE A 86 11.97 -10.77 1.48
CA ILE A 86 12.19 -9.35 1.18
C ILE A 86 10.87 -8.56 1.21
N SER A 87 9.79 -9.14 0.70
CA SER A 87 8.46 -8.51 0.74
C SER A 87 7.92 -8.38 2.17
N SER A 88 8.06 -9.42 3.00
CA SER A 88 7.49 -9.44 4.34
C SER A 88 8.33 -8.63 5.33
N VAL A 89 9.63 -8.91 5.39
CA VAL A 89 10.57 -8.21 6.28
C VAL A 89 10.70 -6.75 5.87
N GLY A 90 10.77 -6.47 4.56
CA GLY A 90 10.83 -5.10 4.07
C GLY A 90 9.59 -4.30 4.44
N ALA A 91 8.40 -4.92 4.44
CA ALA A 91 7.20 -4.22 4.87
C ALA A 91 7.30 -3.84 6.36
N VAL A 92 7.61 -4.78 7.24
CA VAL A 92 7.74 -4.47 8.68
C VAL A 92 8.84 -3.44 8.91
N ALA A 93 10.05 -3.68 8.41
CA ALA A 93 11.22 -2.85 8.68
C ALA A 93 11.06 -1.41 8.16
N LEU A 94 10.53 -1.22 6.94
CA LEU A 94 10.44 0.12 6.35
C LEU A 94 9.47 1.01 7.10
N TRP A 95 8.27 0.53 7.44
CA TRP A 95 7.28 1.36 8.14
C TRP A 95 7.58 1.50 9.63
N GLU A 96 8.12 0.47 10.29
CA GLU A 96 8.60 0.62 11.68
C GLU A 96 9.74 1.63 11.78
N TYR A 97 10.68 1.61 10.83
CA TYR A 97 11.73 2.63 10.76
C TYR A 97 11.16 4.04 10.56
N GLN A 98 10.16 4.21 9.69
CA GLN A 98 9.51 5.52 9.52
C GLN A 98 8.74 5.97 10.77
N THR A 99 8.12 5.05 11.49
CA THR A 99 7.49 5.33 12.78
C THR A 99 8.53 5.84 13.78
N LEU A 100 9.66 5.16 13.92
CA LEU A 100 10.76 5.57 14.80
C LEU A 100 11.32 6.94 14.42
N MET A 101 11.58 7.17 13.13
CA MET A 101 12.08 8.46 12.63
C MET A 101 11.09 9.60 12.85
N SER A 102 9.79 9.31 12.76
CA SER A 102 8.74 10.31 13.02
C SER A 102 8.63 10.64 14.51
N PHE A 103 8.80 9.63 15.37
CA PHE A 103 8.87 9.82 16.83
C PHE A 103 10.05 10.73 17.22
N ASP A 104 11.24 10.45 16.67
CA ASP A 104 12.45 11.25 16.94
C ASP A 104 12.33 12.70 16.44
N ARG A 105 11.66 12.91 15.30
CA ARG A 105 11.43 14.25 14.72
C ARG A 105 10.26 15.01 15.35
N GLY A 106 9.51 14.40 16.26
CA GLY A 106 8.34 14.99 16.91
C GLY A 106 7.08 15.11 16.04
N GLY A 107 7.00 14.36 14.93
CA GLY A 107 5.84 14.42 14.04
C GLY A 107 5.93 13.49 12.83
N TYR A 108 4.76 13.10 12.31
CA TYR A 108 4.63 12.31 11.10
C TYR A 108 4.62 13.17 9.84
N GLN A 109 4.99 12.57 8.71
CA GLN A 109 4.76 13.20 7.41
C GLN A 109 3.26 13.34 7.16
N SER A 110 2.89 14.46 6.53
CA SER A 110 1.52 14.73 6.10
C SER A 110 1.49 15.07 4.62
N THR A 111 0.44 14.65 3.93
CA THR A 111 0.16 15.02 2.54
C THR A 111 -1.28 15.46 2.45
N SER A 112 -1.49 16.66 1.91
CA SER A 112 -2.82 17.24 1.74
C SER A 112 -3.12 17.48 0.27
N PHE A 113 -4.34 17.19 -0.14
CA PHE A 113 -4.82 17.43 -1.50
C PHE A 113 -6.30 17.84 -1.47
N PRO A 114 -6.78 18.58 -2.50
CA PRO A 114 -8.18 18.93 -2.61
C PRO A 114 -9.05 17.69 -2.71
N ILE A 115 -10.21 17.71 -2.06
CA ILE A 115 -11.17 16.60 -2.13
C ILE A 115 -11.63 16.31 -3.56
N THR A 116 -11.67 17.35 -4.40
CA THR A 116 -11.96 17.25 -5.85
C THR A 116 -10.92 16.47 -6.64
N SER A 117 -9.74 16.25 -6.08
CA SER A 117 -8.67 15.44 -6.69
C SER A 117 -8.81 13.96 -6.36
N VAL A 118 -9.67 13.59 -5.41
CA VAL A 118 -9.95 12.20 -5.03
C VAL A 118 -10.77 11.53 -6.12
N LYS A 119 -10.32 10.36 -6.56
CA LYS A 119 -10.92 9.60 -7.66
C LYS A 119 -11.10 8.14 -7.26
N ARG A 120 -12.09 7.49 -7.87
CA ARG A 120 -12.29 6.03 -7.81
C ARG A 120 -12.30 5.51 -6.37
N VAL A 121 -13.10 6.15 -5.52
CA VAL A 121 -13.35 5.68 -4.16
C VAL A 121 -14.04 4.31 -4.24
N LYS A 122 -13.54 3.35 -3.48
CA LYS A 122 -14.07 1.98 -3.45
C LYS A 122 -13.88 1.36 -2.08
N ILE A 123 -14.91 0.69 -1.59
CA ILE A 123 -14.85 -0.10 -0.37
C ILE A 123 -14.58 -1.57 -0.73
N GLY A 124 -13.71 -2.23 0.04
CA GLY A 124 -13.43 -3.65 -0.09
C GLY A 124 -12.44 -4.00 -1.20
N HIS A 125 -12.84 -4.92 -2.07
CA HIS A 125 -11.98 -5.50 -3.10
C HIS A 125 -11.47 -4.51 -4.14
N GLY A 126 -10.33 -4.81 -4.77
CA GLY A 126 -9.80 -4.01 -5.89
C GLY A 126 -9.01 -2.77 -5.43
N TRP A 127 -8.51 -2.80 -4.20
CA TRP A 127 -7.63 -1.80 -3.63
C TRP A 127 -6.20 -1.89 -4.21
N ALA A 128 -5.74 -3.07 -4.63
CA ALA A 128 -4.42 -3.27 -5.22
C ALA A 128 -4.40 -2.86 -6.71
N ARG A 129 -4.24 -1.56 -6.99
CA ARG A 129 -4.27 -1.00 -8.36
C ARG A 129 -2.87 -0.71 -8.92
N ASN A 130 -2.81 -0.22 -10.15
CA ASN A 130 -1.57 0.21 -10.83
C ASN A 130 -0.46 -0.86 -10.85
N GLY A 131 -0.83 -2.11 -11.08
CA GLY A 131 0.10 -3.24 -11.18
C GLY A 131 0.63 -3.77 -9.85
N LEU A 132 0.29 -3.14 -8.71
CA LEU A 132 0.74 -3.59 -7.38
C LEU A 132 0.26 -5.03 -7.07
N TRP A 133 -0.90 -5.42 -7.60
CA TRP A 133 -1.45 -6.77 -7.44
C TRP A 133 -0.52 -7.85 -8.00
N LEU A 134 0.30 -7.58 -9.02
CA LEU A 134 1.27 -8.55 -9.57
C LEU A 134 2.36 -8.87 -8.54
N ILE A 135 2.80 -7.85 -7.82
CA ILE A 135 3.87 -7.94 -6.82
C ILE A 135 3.32 -8.45 -5.50
N LEU A 136 2.01 -8.38 -5.28
CA LEU A 136 1.32 -8.90 -4.12
C LEU A 136 0.58 -10.21 -4.40
N LEU A 137 0.74 -10.80 -5.58
CA LEU A 137 -0.12 -11.88 -6.08
C LEU A 137 -0.36 -13.01 -5.07
N PRO A 138 0.64 -13.50 -4.32
CA PRO A 138 0.43 -14.54 -3.31
C PRO A 138 -0.45 -14.10 -2.12
N PHE A 139 -0.55 -12.80 -1.86
CA PHE A 139 -1.25 -12.21 -0.72
C PHE A 139 -2.59 -11.56 -1.07
N VAL A 140 -2.84 -11.26 -2.36
CA VAL A 140 -4.02 -10.49 -2.80
C VAL A 140 -5.33 -11.13 -2.34
N ALA A 141 -5.48 -12.45 -2.45
CA ALA A 141 -6.71 -13.13 -2.06
C ALA A 141 -7.03 -12.98 -0.57
N GLY A 142 -6.03 -13.22 0.30
CA GLY A 142 -6.18 -13.08 1.75
C GLY A 142 -6.45 -11.63 2.17
N LEU A 143 -5.75 -10.67 1.56
CA LEU A 143 -5.95 -9.26 1.84
C LEU A 143 -7.28 -8.74 1.31
N ASN A 144 -7.74 -9.22 0.15
CA ASN A 144 -9.08 -8.92 -0.36
C ASN A 144 -10.15 -9.37 0.64
N LYS A 145 -10.09 -10.62 1.12
CA LYS A 145 -11.00 -11.13 2.15
C LYS A 145 -10.95 -10.29 3.43
N ALA A 146 -9.75 -9.90 3.88
CA ALA A 146 -9.61 -9.02 5.04
C ALA A 146 -10.22 -7.63 4.79
N SER A 147 -10.29 -7.18 3.54
CA SER A 147 -10.71 -5.83 3.15
C SER A 147 -12.22 -5.65 2.95
N GLU A 148 -12.96 -6.72 2.65
CA GLU A 148 -14.31 -6.71 2.02
C GLU A 148 -15.27 -5.63 2.52
N GLU A 149 -15.27 -5.34 3.82
CA GLU A 149 -16.25 -4.43 4.43
C GLU A 149 -15.61 -3.20 5.08
N ARG A 150 -14.28 -3.05 5.05
CA ARG A 150 -13.57 -2.07 5.90
C ARG A 150 -12.47 -1.27 5.22
N ALA A 151 -11.93 -1.77 4.11
CA ALA A 151 -10.88 -1.03 3.42
C ALA A 151 -11.51 -0.02 2.46
N VAL A 152 -11.27 1.27 2.68
CA VAL A 152 -11.59 2.34 1.73
C VAL A 152 -10.34 2.62 0.89
N SER A 153 -10.49 2.55 -0.43
CA SER A 153 -9.41 2.76 -1.39
C SER A 153 -9.75 3.85 -2.40
N PHE A 154 -8.79 4.69 -2.75
CA PHE A 154 -8.98 5.77 -3.73
C PHE A 154 -7.65 6.16 -4.39
N GLU A 155 -7.73 6.98 -5.42
CA GLU A 155 -6.60 7.58 -6.11
C GLU A 155 -6.57 9.08 -5.86
N ALA A 156 -5.41 9.63 -5.51
CA ALA A 156 -5.21 11.05 -5.29
C ALA A 156 -3.73 11.44 -5.51
N PRO A 157 -3.42 12.74 -5.69
CA PRO A 157 -2.05 13.22 -5.78
C PRO A 157 -1.25 12.85 -4.53
N ASP A 158 -0.03 12.34 -4.72
CA ASP A 158 0.82 11.92 -3.59
C ASP A 158 1.77 13.03 -3.12
N GLY A 159 1.77 14.19 -3.78
CA GLY A 159 2.57 15.37 -3.43
C GLY A 159 4.07 15.25 -3.72
N GLU A 160 4.57 14.07 -4.08
CA GLU A 160 6.00 13.82 -4.35
C GLU A 160 6.26 13.27 -5.75
N THR A 161 5.22 12.81 -6.44
CA THR A 161 5.27 12.29 -7.79
C THR A 161 4.21 12.96 -8.66
N ALA A 162 4.45 13.00 -9.96
CA ALA A 162 3.53 13.61 -10.92
C ALA A 162 2.27 12.77 -11.22
N LYS A 163 2.13 11.57 -10.61
CA LYS A 163 1.03 10.64 -10.88
C LYS A 163 0.19 10.44 -9.63
N ASP A 164 -1.10 10.22 -9.82
CA ASP A 164 -2.00 9.83 -8.73
C ASP A 164 -1.50 8.51 -8.12
N SER A 165 -1.48 8.48 -6.79
CA SER A 165 -1.20 7.29 -6.01
C SER A 165 -2.46 6.70 -5.45
N VAL A 166 -2.40 5.39 -5.23
CA VAL A 166 -3.45 4.63 -4.56
C VAL A 166 -3.24 4.75 -3.06
N TYR A 167 -4.30 5.15 -2.37
CA TYR A 167 -4.44 5.15 -0.92
C TYR A 167 -5.41 4.05 -0.52
N VAL A 168 -5.12 3.33 0.57
CA VAL A 168 -5.97 2.25 1.09
C VAL A 168 -5.93 2.28 2.59
N PHE A 169 -7.11 2.45 3.19
CA PHE A 169 -7.32 2.66 4.60
C PHE A 169 -8.30 1.63 5.13
N TYR A 170 -7.82 0.76 6.01
CA TYR A 170 -8.67 -0.11 6.79
C TYR A 170 -9.22 0.67 7.99
N THR A 171 -10.53 0.86 8.05
CA THR A 171 -11.16 1.66 9.10
C THR A 171 -11.17 0.94 10.45
N ASN A 172 -11.21 1.73 11.54
CA ASN A 172 -11.40 1.21 12.89
C ASN A 172 -12.76 0.51 13.00
N ILE A 173 -12.90 -0.45 13.94
CA ILE A 173 -14.19 -1.11 14.21
C ILE A 173 -15.29 -0.13 14.63
N LYS A 174 -14.91 1.01 15.21
CA LYS A 174 -15.84 2.06 15.64
C LYS A 174 -16.27 2.99 14.50
N ASP A 175 -15.56 2.97 13.38
CA ASP A 175 -15.78 3.89 12.27
C ASP A 175 -16.48 3.16 11.12
N ASP A 176 -17.53 3.78 10.58
CA ASP A 176 -18.21 3.27 9.39
C ASP A 176 -17.42 3.65 8.13
N PRO A 177 -16.89 2.68 7.36
CA PRO A 177 -16.16 2.94 6.13
C PRO A 177 -17.01 3.63 5.06
N ASN A 178 -18.33 3.52 5.11
CA ASN A 178 -19.23 4.26 4.22
C ASN A 178 -19.21 5.77 4.50
N VAL A 179 -19.05 6.17 5.77
CA VAL A 179 -18.95 7.60 6.13
C VAL A 179 -17.67 8.18 5.55
N LEU A 180 -16.53 7.50 5.77
CA LEU A 180 -15.26 7.92 5.19
C LEU A 180 -15.34 7.99 3.66
N ALA A 181 -15.91 6.97 3.01
CA ALA A 181 -16.06 6.95 1.56
C ALA A 181 -16.94 8.10 1.03
N ARG A 182 -18.08 8.39 1.67
CA ARG A 182 -18.96 9.50 1.27
C ARG A 182 -18.27 10.85 1.38
N LEU A 183 -17.60 11.08 2.52
CA LEU A 183 -16.83 12.30 2.71
C LEU A 183 -15.75 12.43 1.63
N LEU A 184 -15.02 11.36 1.31
CA LEU A 184 -14.03 11.36 0.22
C LEU A 184 -14.62 11.57 -1.18
N GLU A 185 -15.89 11.24 -1.39
CA GLU A 185 -16.63 11.56 -2.63
C GLU A 185 -17.14 13.01 -2.67
N GLY A 186 -16.98 13.78 -1.58
CA GLY A 186 -17.55 15.11 -1.43
C GLY A 186 -19.07 15.11 -1.19
N LYS A 187 -19.60 14.05 -0.55
CA LYS A 187 -21.02 13.87 -0.25
C LYS A 187 -21.29 13.73 1.25
#